data_AF-A0A914ICS5-F1
#
_entry.id   AF-A0A914ICS5-F1
#
_cell.length_a   1.000
_cell.length_b   1.000
_cell.length_c   1.000
_cell.angle_alpha   90.00
_cell.angle_beta   90.00
_cell.angle_gamma   90.00
#
_symmetry.space_group_name_H-M   'P 1'
#
loop_
_entity.id
_entity.type
_entity.pdbx_description
1 polymer ?
#
loop_
_entity_poly.entity_id
_entity_poly.type
_entity_poly.pdbx_seq_one_letter_code
_entity_poly.pdbx_strand_id
1 'polypeptide(L)'
;MDSSLFFTAMAVLANADLFPFLFALVIGIPSAALYCLELSVIITNFARFSSPFFVLVAVRTISGLASYVNAFFAHRFGKIGLFLSVYLQLPRIVLAFLQFVVYYSFHVENLLTAFLLLHRCTAILCPIKYKTFWRRRSTLLIAVAFVLPLPFTVPIFNLDMFVHVQRDNVTFTLDDHKTENELNSTEIAAWSAVIFGIVCLLLNVATLFAYKMRAHSQQPIDKNKRKITIYTVATFFGQLIMAIFMIFVYLTATNFLDDQNNRYSLLQKWFGITLEQNDILFLANFNQYPWVNDLATVVIPAWLLLWASNKMREILVKKIKFIHFFERHAVGVPVTNVVSVTVIRQRPIASY
;
A
#
# COMPACT_ATOMS: atom_id res chain seq x y z
N MET A 1 -23.42 -10.07 -22.90
CA MET A 1 -23.04 -10.75 -21.65
C MET A 1 -24.26 -10.68 -20.75
N ASP A 2 -24.82 -11.81 -20.31
CA ASP A 2 -26.01 -11.81 -19.47
C ASP A 2 -25.72 -11.07 -18.16
N SER A 3 -26.42 -9.95 -17.97
CA SER A 3 -26.31 -9.12 -16.76
C SER A 3 -26.63 -9.93 -15.51
N SER A 4 -27.48 -10.96 -15.61
CA SER A 4 -27.83 -11.86 -14.52
C SER A 4 -26.60 -12.63 -13.98
N LEU A 5 -25.74 -13.17 -14.85
CA LEU A 5 -24.55 -13.92 -14.42
C LEU A 5 -23.53 -13.00 -13.76
N PHE A 6 -23.34 -11.80 -14.30
CA PHE A 6 -22.48 -10.79 -13.69
C PHE A 6 -22.95 -10.40 -12.29
N PHE A 7 -24.24 -10.06 -12.12
CA PHE A 7 -24.77 -9.70 -10.81
C PHE A 7 -24.82 -10.88 -9.84
N THR A 8 -24.97 -12.11 -10.33
CA THR A 8 -24.83 -13.33 -9.51
C THR A 8 -23.42 -13.45 -8.96
N ALA A 9 -22.40 -13.24 -9.80
CA ALA A 9 -21.01 -13.26 -9.36
C ALA A 9 -20.71 -12.12 -8.36
N MET A 10 -21.23 -10.91 -8.60
CA MET A 10 -21.08 -9.79 -7.67
C MET A 10 -21.79 -10.06 -6.34
N ALA A 11 -22.97 -10.69 -6.35
CA ALA A 11 -23.67 -11.08 -5.13
C ALA A 11 -22.85 -12.10 -4.30
N VAL A 12 -22.17 -13.05 -4.95
CA VAL A 12 -21.25 -13.96 -4.25
C VAL A 12 -20.12 -13.17 -3.59
N LEU A 13 -19.49 -12.22 -4.30
CA LEU A 13 -18.42 -11.38 -3.74
C LEU A 13 -18.90 -10.43 -2.63
N ALA A 14 -20.14 -9.93 -2.73
CA ALA A 14 -20.77 -9.09 -1.72
C ALA A 14 -21.02 -9.84 -0.40
N ASN A 15 -21.28 -11.16 -0.48
CA ASN A 15 -21.53 -12.00 0.68
C ASN A 15 -20.29 -12.78 1.16
N ALA A 16 -19.23 -12.86 0.36
CA ALA A 16 -17.99 -13.54 0.70
C ALA A 16 -16.95 -12.55 1.25
N ASP A 17 -17.13 -12.04 2.46
CA ASP A 17 -16.20 -11.14 3.13
C ASP A 17 -15.01 -11.86 3.78
N LEU A 18 -15.20 -13.10 4.23
CA LEU A 18 -14.17 -13.91 4.89
C LEU A 18 -12.99 -14.24 3.94
N PHE A 19 -13.26 -14.57 2.67
CA PHE A 19 -12.19 -14.97 1.75
C PHE A 19 -11.23 -13.81 1.39
N PRO A 20 -11.72 -12.62 0.96
CA PRO A 20 -10.89 -11.43 0.79
C PRO A 20 -10.07 -11.08 2.03
N PHE A 21 -10.67 -11.24 3.23
CA PHE A 21 -9.99 -11.02 4.49
C PHE A 21 -8.85 -12.02 4.73
N LEU A 22 -9.12 -13.33 4.63
CA LEU A 22 -8.09 -14.37 4.81
C LEU A 22 -6.97 -14.22 3.79
N PHE A 23 -7.31 -13.92 2.53
CA PHE A 23 -6.34 -13.65 1.49
C PHE A 23 -5.44 -12.46 1.87
N ALA A 24 -6.04 -11.35 2.34
CA ALA A 24 -5.31 -10.18 2.83
C ALA A 24 -4.37 -10.53 3.99
N LEU A 25 -4.76 -11.40 4.93
CA LEU A 25 -3.88 -11.82 6.04
C LEU A 25 -2.69 -12.64 5.54
N VAL A 26 -2.94 -13.62 4.66
CA VAL A 26 -1.92 -14.54 4.14
C VAL A 26 -0.84 -13.78 3.37
N ILE A 27 -1.21 -12.77 2.58
CA ILE A 27 -0.23 -11.96 1.84
C ILE A 27 0.30 -10.79 2.67
N GLY A 28 -0.55 -10.18 3.50
CA GLY A 28 -0.30 -8.93 4.18
C GLY A 28 0.66 -9.09 5.37
N ILE A 29 0.43 -10.09 6.23
CA ILE A 29 1.25 -10.27 7.45
C ILE A 29 2.73 -10.56 7.09
N PRO A 30 3.06 -11.52 6.20
CA PRO A 30 4.45 -11.76 5.83
C PRO A 30 5.09 -10.54 5.16
N SER A 31 4.32 -9.80 4.36
CA SER A 31 4.80 -8.59 3.70
C SER A 31 5.06 -7.45 4.69
N ALA A 32 4.18 -7.25 5.68
CA ALA A 32 4.36 -6.25 6.72
C ALA A 32 5.60 -6.57 7.58
N ALA A 33 5.79 -7.84 7.94
CA ALA A 33 6.99 -8.29 8.65
C ALA A 33 8.26 -8.02 7.84
N LEU A 34 8.27 -8.33 6.54
CA LEU A 34 9.38 -7.99 5.64
C LEU A 34 9.60 -6.47 5.60
N TYR A 35 8.55 -5.69 5.49
CA TYR A 35 8.65 -4.23 5.36
C TYR A 35 9.22 -3.58 6.64
N CYS A 36 8.84 -4.10 7.81
CA CYS A 36 9.44 -3.74 9.11
C CYS A 36 10.95 -4.07 9.16
N LEU A 37 11.36 -5.24 8.66
CA LEU A 37 12.78 -5.62 8.59
C LEU A 37 13.56 -4.70 7.66
N GLU A 38 13.01 -4.36 6.50
CA GLU A 38 13.61 -3.42 5.56
C GLU A 38 13.77 -2.02 6.18
N LEU A 39 12.73 -1.53 6.85
CA LEU A 39 12.78 -0.25 7.57
C LEU A 39 13.86 -0.28 8.66
N SER A 40 13.91 -1.35 9.46
CA SER A 40 14.96 -1.55 10.47
C SER A 40 16.35 -1.50 9.83
N VAL A 41 16.55 -2.17 8.69
CA VAL A 41 17.84 -2.14 7.98
C VAL A 41 18.19 -0.73 7.51
N ILE A 42 17.25 0.02 6.94
CA ILE A 42 17.48 1.40 6.49
C ILE A 42 17.89 2.28 7.68
N ILE A 43 17.17 2.20 8.80
CA ILE A 43 17.42 3.01 10.00
C ILE A 43 18.77 2.64 10.62
N THR A 44 19.04 1.35 10.89
CA THR A 44 20.29 0.93 11.54
C THR A 44 21.52 1.11 10.67
N ASN A 45 21.36 1.24 9.34
CA ASN A 45 22.45 1.46 8.38
C ASN A 45 22.31 2.78 7.63
N PHE A 46 21.79 3.82 8.29
CA PHE A 46 21.43 5.08 7.66
C PHE A 46 22.56 5.68 6.80
N ALA A 47 23.82 5.59 7.24
CA ALA A 47 24.97 6.05 6.44
C ALA A 47 25.02 5.44 5.02
N ARG A 48 24.65 4.16 4.88
CA ARG A 48 24.61 3.43 3.60
C ARG A 48 23.34 3.68 2.78
N PHE A 49 22.28 4.15 3.44
CA PHE A 49 20.96 4.43 2.86
C PHE A 49 20.58 5.91 2.93
N SER A 50 21.55 6.81 3.06
CA SER A 50 21.34 8.26 3.21
C SER A 50 20.88 8.96 1.93
N SER A 51 20.72 8.23 0.81
CA SER A 51 20.25 8.82 -0.43
C SER A 51 18.79 9.26 -0.30
N PRO A 52 18.38 10.40 -0.90
CA PRO A 52 17.01 10.90 -0.82
C PRO A 52 15.93 9.88 -1.20
N PHE A 53 16.23 8.98 -2.14
CA PHE A 53 15.34 7.88 -2.49
C PHE A 53 15.02 6.96 -1.30
N PHE A 54 16.02 6.49 -0.57
CA PHE A 54 15.81 5.58 0.56
C PHE A 54 15.16 6.30 1.74
N VAL A 55 15.38 7.60 1.90
CA VAL A 55 14.63 8.43 2.86
C VAL A 55 13.15 8.48 2.48
N LEU A 56 12.81 8.76 1.22
CA LEU A 56 11.42 8.74 0.74
C LEU A 56 10.78 7.35 0.88
N VAL A 57 11.52 6.29 0.56
CA VAL A 57 11.07 4.91 0.75
C VAL A 57 10.79 4.64 2.23
N ALA A 58 11.68 5.00 3.15
CA ALA A 58 11.49 4.78 4.58
C ALA A 58 10.27 5.55 5.14
N VAL A 59 10.11 6.81 4.75
CA VAL A 59 8.94 7.61 5.15
C VAL A 59 7.64 7.00 4.63
N ARG A 60 7.64 6.57 3.36
CA ARG A 60 6.51 5.85 2.77
C ARG A 60 6.23 4.53 3.49
N THR A 61 7.27 3.77 3.86
CA THR A 61 7.13 2.54 4.63
C THR A 61 6.47 2.79 5.98
N ILE A 62 6.88 3.83 6.71
CA ILE A 62 6.27 4.19 8.00
C ILE A 62 4.79 4.52 7.81
N SER A 63 4.45 5.34 6.81
CA SER A 63 3.06 5.68 6.49
C SER A 63 2.24 4.45 6.11
N GLY A 64 2.79 3.56 5.27
CA GLY A 64 2.11 2.34 4.81
C GLY A 64 1.89 1.34 5.93
N LEU A 65 2.85 1.17 6.84
CA LEU A 65 2.68 0.33 8.03
C LEU A 65 1.62 0.89 8.99
N ALA A 66 1.61 2.21 9.20
CA ALA A 66 0.58 2.86 10.02
C ALA A 66 -0.82 2.69 9.39
N SER A 67 -0.94 2.88 8.07
CA SER A 67 -2.16 2.65 7.30
C SER A 67 -2.61 1.20 7.38
N TYR A 68 -1.69 0.24 7.22
CA TYR A 68 -1.95 -1.19 7.33
C TYR A 68 -2.54 -1.56 8.70
N VAL A 69 -1.91 -1.10 9.79
CA VAL A 69 -2.42 -1.34 11.15
C VAL A 69 -3.78 -0.68 11.33
N ASN A 70 -3.95 0.57 10.92
CA ASN A 70 -5.23 1.27 11.03
C ASN A 70 -6.34 0.57 10.24
N ALA A 71 -6.05 -0.01 9.08
CA ALA A 71 -7.03 -0.74 8.29
C ALA A 71 -7.61 -1.96 9.03
N PHE A 72 -6.86 -2.57 9.97
CA PHE A 72 -7.44 -3.60 10.84
C PHE A 72 -8.54 -3.03 11.72
N PHE A 73 -8.28 -1.88 12.36
CA PHE A 73 -9.22 -1.23 13.25
C PHE A 73 -10.40 -0.60 12.48
N ALA A 74 -10.15 0.08 11.37
CA ALA A 74 -11.20 0.79 10.64
C ALA A 74 -12.12 -0.16 9.85
N HIS A 75 -11.59 -1.26 9.30
CA HIS A 75 -12.33 -2.07 8.32
C HIS A 75 -12.37 -3.58 8.56
N ARG A 76 -11.38 -4.18 9.25
CA ARG A 76 -11.29 -5.65 9.30
C ARG A 76 -11.91 -6.26 10.54
N PHE A 77 -11.62 -5.72 11.72
CA PHE A 77 -12.18 -6.25 12.95
C PHE A 77 -13.71 -6.20 12.95
N GLY A 78 -14.29 -5.15 12.36
CA GLY A 78 -15.72 -5.05 12.10
C GLY A 78 -16.30 -6.22 11.29
N LYS A 79 -15.59 -6.69 10.26
CA LYS A 79 -16.03 -7.77 9.37
C LYS A 79 -16.04 -9.15 10.01
N ILE A 80 -15.31 -9.33 11.10
CA ILE A 80 -15.29 -10.60 11.86
C ILE A 80 -15.93 -10.45 13.25
N GLY A 81 -16.54 -9.29 13.54
CA GLY A 81 -17.14 -8.97 14.84
C GLY A 81 -16.16 -8.88 16.01
N LEU A 82 -14.85 -8.77 15.73
CA LEU A 82 -13.84 -8.68 16.77
C LEU A 82 -13.93 -7.32 17.45
N PHE A 83 -13.93 -7.34 18.79
CA PHE A 83 -13.99 -6.15 19.65
C PHE A 83 -15.29 -5.32 19.55
N LEU A 84 -16.40 -5.85 19.02
CA LEU A 84 -17.66 -5.10 18.90
C LEU A 84 -18.05 -4.35 20.20
N SER A 85 -17.97 -5.01 21.35
CA SER A 85 -18.27 -4.40 22.65
C SER A 85 -17.39 -3.20 23.00
N VAL A 86 -16.12 -3.21 22.57
CA VAL A 86 -15.20 -2.09 22.73
C VAL A 86 -15.60 -0.95 21.80
N TYR A 87 -15.89 -1.24 20.53
CA TYR A 87 -16.28 -0.23 19.53
C TYR A 87 -17.55 0.53 19.91
N LEU A 88 -18.55 -0.17 20.44
CA LEU A 88 -19.80 0.45 20.91
C LEU A 88 -19.59 1.43 22.08
N GLN A 89 -18.45 1.34 22.78
CA GLN A 89 -18.09 2.23 23.90
C GLN A 89 -17.13 3.35 23.47
N LEU A 90 -16.60 3.32 22.24
CA LEU A 90 -15.66 4.33 21.78
C LEU A 90 -16.37 5.67 21.58
N PRO A 91 -15.74 6.79 21.99
CA PRO A 91 -16.30 8.11 21.70
C PRO A 91 -16.21 8.39 20.20
N ARG A 92 -17.17 9.19 19.70
CA ARG A 92 -17.29 9.56 18.27
C ARG A 92 -15.98 10.09 17.68
N ILE A 93 -15.23 10.87 18.45
CA ILE A 93 -13.93 11.42 18.03
C ILE A 93 -12.89 10.34 17.72
N VAL A 94 -12.92 9.20 18.41
CA VAL A 94 -12.01 8.08 18.14
C VAL A 94 -12.43 7.34 16.88
N LEU A 95 -13.73 7.16 16.65
CA LEU A 95 -14.24 6.58 15.41
C LEU A 95 -13.88 7.46 14.20
N ALA A 96 -14.05 8.77 14.34
CA ALA A 96 -13.62 9.76 13.35
C ALA A 96 -12.10 9.74 13.13
N PHE A 97 -11.30 9.55 14.17
CA PHE A 97 -9.85 9.42 14.03
C PHE A 97 -9.47 8.17 13.20
N LEU A 98 -10.11 7.02 13.45
CA LEU A 98 -9.86 5.81 12.65
C LEU A 98 -10.14 6.05 11.17
N GLN A 99 -11.27 6.71 10.86
CA GLN A 99 -11.65 7.06 9.49
C GLN A 99 -10.71 8.11 8.88
N PHE A 100 -10.34 9.13 9.65
CA PHE A 100 -9.37 10.16 9.26
C PHE A 100 -8.05 9.53 8.82
N VAL A 101 -7.51 8.58 9.60
CA VAL A 101 -6.23 7.93 9.28
C VAL A 101 -6.31 7.15 7.96
N VAL A 102 -7.45 6.55 7.62
CA VAL A 102 -7.66 5.86 6.33
C VAL A 102 -7.49 6.83 5.15
N TYR A 103 -8.30 7.89 5.11
CA TYR A 103 -8.25 8.85 4.00
C TYR A 103 -6.95 9.67 3.99
N TYR A 104 -6.47 10.10 5.15
CA TYR A 104 -5.24 10.86 5.26
C TYR A 104 -4.04 10.06 4.74
N SER A 105 -3.90 8.80 5.16
CA SER A 105 -2.80 7.94 4.71
C SER A 105 -2.88 7.69 3.21
N PHE A 106 -4.08 7.54 2.64
CA PHE A 106 -4.28 7.42 1.19
C PHE A 106 -3.70 8.62 0.42
N HIS A 107 -3.98 9.86 0.85
CA HIS A 107 -3.44 11.05 0.19
C HIS A 107 -1.92 11.18 0.39
N VAL A 108 -1.42 10.95 1.60
CA VAL A 108 0.01 10.98 1.92
C VAL A 108 0.78 9.98 1.05
N GLU A 109 0.28 8.76 0.92
CA GLU A 109 0.92 7.72 0.12
C GLU A 109 0.96 8.06 -1.38
N ASN A 110 -0.11 8.63 -1.92
CA ASN A 110 -0.14 9.09 -3.31
C ASN A 110 0.91 10.19 -3.56
N LEU A 111 1.02 11.17 -2.66
CA LEU A 111 2.03 12.23 -2.73
C LEU A 111 3.45 11.68 -2.63
N LEU A 112 3.71 10.78 -1.68
CA LEU A 112 5.02 10.14 -1.52
C LEU A 112 5.39 9.30 -2.75
N THR A 113 4.42 8.63 -3.38
CA THR A 113 4.63 7.91 -4.64
C THR A 113 4.98 8.86 -5.77
N ALA A 114 4.23 9.95 -5.94
CA ALA A 114 4.53 10.98 -6.93
C ALA A 114 5.95 11.54 -6.73
N PHE A 115 6.37 11.79 -5.49
CA PHE A 115 7.73 12.24 -5.20
C PHE A 115 8.80 11.18 -5.48
N LEU A 116 8.54 9.90 -5.20
CA LEU A 116 9.43 8.80 -5.59
C LEU A 116 9.60 8.71 -7.10
N LEU A 117 8.52 8.84 -7.86
CA LEU A 117 8.54 8.85 -9.32
C LEU A 117 9.25 10.09 -9.87
N LEU A 118 8.98 11.26 -9.31
CA LEU A 118 9.68 12.50 -9.67
C LEU A 118 11.17 12.39 -9.38
N HIS A 119 11.56 11.78 -8.26
CA HIS A 119 12.96 11.50 -7.94
C HIS A 119 13.60 10.63 -9.02
N ARG A 120 12.92 9.57 -9.46
CA ARG A 120 13.45 8.69 -10.52
C ARG A 120 13.54 9.40 -11.86
N CYS A 121 12.48 10.10 -12.26
CA CYS A 121 12.42 10.88 -13.48
C CYS A 121 13.58 11.88 -13.56
N THR A 122 13.77 12.70 -12.52
CA THR A 122 14.84 13.70 -12.45
C THR A 122 16.24 13.09 -12.33
N ALA A 123 16.40 11.94 -11.67
CA ALA A 123 17.69 11.24 -11.60
C ALA A 123 18.14 10.70 -12.97
N ILE A 124 17.19 10.36 -13.86
CA ILE A 124 17.47 9.91 -15.23
C ILE A 124 17.61 11.11 -16.17
N LEU A 125 16.70 12.09 -16.13
CA LEU A 125 16.75 13.25 -17.02
C LEU A 125 17.95 14.18 -16.70
N CYS A 126 18.21 14.46 -15.42
CA CYS A 126 19.14 15.51 -15.00
C CYS A 126 20.22 15.00 -14.01
N PRO A 127 21.11 14.08 -14.40
CA PRO A 127 22.04 13.38 -13.50
C PRO A 127 23.08 14.29 -12.82
N ILE A 128 23.34 15.49 -13.35
CA ILE A 128 24.31 16.43 -12.77
C ILE A 128 23.66 17.24 -11.64
N LYS A 129 22.44 17.74 -11.85
CA LYS A 129 21.77 18.66 -10.92
C LYS A 129 20.89 17.97 -9.88
N TYR A 130 20.48 16.71 -10.12
CA TYR A 130 19.51 16.04 -9.24
C TYR A 130 20.01 15.86 -7.80
N LYS A 131 21.30 15.55 -7.59
CA LYS A 131 21.83 15.30 -6.23
C LYS A 131 21.66 16.53 -5.33
N THR A 132 22.01 17.70 -5.84
CA THR A 132 21.90 18.97 -5.09
C THR A 132 20.44 19.34 -4.84
N PHE A 133 19.58 19.16 -5.85
CA PHE A 133 18.14 19.43 -5.72
C PHE A 133 17.51 18.58 -4.62
N TRP A 134 17.69 17.25 -4.70
CA TRP A 134 17.04 16.33 -3.77
C TRP A 134 17.64 16.40 -2.36
N ARG A 135 18.95 16.63 -2.21
CA ARG A 135 19.55 16.81 -0.89
C ARG A 135 19.00 18.04 -0.14
N ARG A 136 18.68 19.12 -0.87
CA ARG A 136 18.18 20.36 -0.27
C ARG A 136 16.66 20.37 -0.09
N ARG A 137 15.91 19.74 -1.01
CA ARG A 137 14.45 19.86 -1.07
C ARG A 137 13.69 18.63 -0.55
N SER A 138 14.33 17.48 -0.32
CA SER A 138 13.62 16.26 0.10
C SER A 138 12.80 16.44 1.38
N THR A 139 13.37 17.08 2.40
CA THR A 139 12.66 17.31 3.67
C THR A 139 11.44 18.21 3.50
N LEU A 140 11.55 19.24 2.65
CA LEU A 140 10.41 20.11 2.33
C LEU A 140 9.32 19.33 1.59
N LEU A 141 9.68 18.50 0.61
CA LEU A 141 8.71 17.68 -0.11
C LEU A 141 8.04 16.66 0.82
N ILE A 142 8.78 16.04 1.73
CA ILE A 142 8.21 15.16 2.76
C ILE A 142 7.23 15.95 3.63
N ALA A 143 7.59 17.14 4.11
CA ALA A 143 6.67 17.97 4.89
C ALA A 143 5.39 18.32 4.10
N VAL A 144 5.52 18.68 2.82
CA VAL A 144 4.38 18.93 1.94
C VAL A 144 3.50 17.68 1.79
N ALA A 145 4.08 16.48 1.69
CA ALA A 145 3.31 15.24 1.60
C ALA A 145 2.38 15.00 2.80
N PHE A 146 2.77 15.45 4.01
CA PHE A 146 1.94 15.32 5.22
C PHE A 146 1.03 16.53 5.46
N VAL A 147 1.48 17.75 5.13
CA VAL A 147 0.69 18.96 5.40
C VAL A 147 -0.43 19.16 4.37
N LEU A 148 -0.15 18.88 3.09
CA LEU A 148 -1.10 19.15 2.00
C LEU A 148 -2.43 18.38 2.11
N PRO A 149 -2.47 17.12 2.61
CA PRO A 149 -3.74 16.41 2.78
C PRO A 149 -4.65 16.94 3.90
N LEU A 150 -4.10 17.63 4.91
CA LEU A 150 -4.85 18.01 6.11
C LEU A 150 -6.12 18.83 5.85
N PRO A 151 -6.12 19.87 4.99
CA PRO A 151 -7.33 20.65 4.72
C PRO A 151 -8.48 19.81 4.16
N PHE A 152 -8.18 18.69 3.51
CA PHE A 152 -9.17 17.82 2.89
C PHE A 152 -9.66 16.71 3.83
N THR A 153 -8.85 16.29 4.80
CA THR A 153 -9.17 15.16 5.67
C THR A 153 -9.60 15.58 7.08
N VAL A 154 -9.15 16.72 7.60
CA VAL A 154 -9.57 17.23 8.92
C VAL A 154 -11.10 17.43 9.03
N PRO A 155 -11.84 17.83 7.99
CA PRO A 155 -13.31 17.90 8.07
C PRO A 155 -14.01 16.60 8.50
N ILE A 156 -13.36 15.43 8.41
CA ILE A 156 -13.88 14.14 8.91
C ILE A 156 -14.23 14.20 10.40
N PHE A 157 -13.55 15.04 11.18
CA PHE A 157 -13.86 15.19 12.61
C PHE A 157 -15.18 15.91 12.90
N ASN A 158 -15.81 16.51 11.88
CA ASN A 158 -17.14 17.11 12.00
C ASN A 158 -18.25 16.08 11.74
N LEU A 159 -17.93 14.94 11.12
CA LEU A 159 -18.90 13.88 10.80
C LEU A 159 -19.43 13.22 12.06
N ASP A 160 -20.72 12.90 12.07
CA ASP A 160 -21.31 12.08 13.13
C ASP A 160 -21.03 10.59 12.87
N MET A 161 -19.89 10.12 13.40
CA MET A 161 -19.43 8.75 13.25
C MET A 161 -20.05 7.82 14.29
N PHE A 162 -20.56 6.68 13.84
CA PHE A 162 -21.12 5.64 14.71
C PHE A 162 -20.80 4.23 14.20
N VAL A 163 -21.10 3.25 15.05
CA VAL A 163 -20.93 1.83 14.74
C VAL A 163 -22.27 1.29 14.23
N HIS A 164 -22.30 0.89 12.96
CA HIS A 164 -23.46 0.22 12.37
C HIS A 164 -23.31 -1.30 12.53
N VAL A 165 -24.12 -1.91 13.39
CA VAL A 165 -24.15 -3.36 13.59
C VAL A 165 -25.04 -4.01 12.52
N GLN A 166 -24.51 -5.02 11.84
CA GLN A 166 -25.23 -5.73 10.78
C GLN A 166 -26.29 -6.69 11.35
N ARG A 167 -27.10 -7.27 10.46
CA ARG A 167 -28.23 -8.17 10.80
C ARG A 167 -27.83 -9.42 11.57
N ASP A 168 -26.57 -9.84 11.47
CA ASP A 168 -26.04 -10.99 12.20
C ASP A 168 -25.75 -10.69 13.69
N ASN A 169 -25.92 -9.43 14.13
CA ASN A 169 -25.63 -8.93 15.46
C ASN A 169 -24.18 -9.13 15.92
N VAL A 170 -23.27 -9.42 15.00
CA VAL A 170 -21.86 -9.72 15.29
C VAL A 170 -20.96 -8.81 14.47
N THR A 171 -21.20 -8.69 13.16
CA THR A 171 -20.37 -7.86 12.30
C THR A 171 -20.83 -6.41 12.35
N PHE A 172 -19.89 -5.50 12.10
CA PHE A 172 -20.16 -4.07 12.13
C PHE A 172 -19.27 -3.29 11.17
N THR A 173 -19.71 -2.08 10.84
CA THR A 173 -18.94 -1.10 10.07
C THR A 173 -18.93 0.24 10.78
N LEU A 174 -17.91 1.05 10.52
CA LEU A 174 -17.94 2.47 10.86
C LEU A 174 -18.72 3.19 9.78
N ASP A 175 -19.74 3.93 10.18
CA ASP A 175 -20.61 4.67 9.26
C ASP A 175 -20.71 6.14 9.67
N ASP A 176 -21.00 6.99 8.70
CA ASP A 176 -21.24 8.42 8.89
C ASP A 176 -22.71 8.76 8.60
N HIS A 177 -23.30 9.62 9.43
CA HIS A 177 -24.51 10.32 9.03
C HIS A 177 -24.08 11.61 8.36
N LYS A 178 -24.12 11.62 7.02
CA LYS A 178 -23.89 12.83 6.24
C LYS A 178 -24.90 13.90 6.63
N THR A 179 -24.43 15.01 7.19
CA THR A 179 -25.25 16.21 7.28
C THR A 179 -25.19 16.94 5.92
N GLU A 180 -26.27 17.65 5.54
CA GLU A 180 -26.50 18.17 4.17
C GLU A 180 -25.41 19.12 3.61
N ASN A 181 -24.44 19.54 4.43
CA ASN A 181 -23.39 20.51 4.05
C ASN A 181 -21.95 19.97 4.17
N GLU A 182 -21.74 18.66 4.29
CA GLU A 182 -20.41 18.11 4.54
C GLU A 182 -19.66 17.69 3.28
N LEU A 183 -18.38 18.06 3.25
CA LEU A 183 -17.44 17.72 2.19
C LEU A 183 -17.33 16.20 2.07
N ASN A 184 -17.75 15.65 0.93
CA ASN A 184 -17.79 14.21 0.70
C ASN A 184 -16.37 13.64 0.62
N SER A 185 -15.85 13.13 1.74
CA SER A 185 -14.47 12.62 1.84
C SER A 185 -14.14 11.56 0.79
N THR A 186 -15.12 10.72 0.44
CA THR A 186 -14.99 9.72 -0.62
C THR A 186 -14.85 10.34 -2.01
N GLU A 187 -15.56 11.45 -2.26
CA GLU A 187 -15.44 12.22 -3.51
C GLU A 187 -14.07 12.88 -3.65
N ILE A 188 -13.59 13.55 -2.59
CA ILE A 188 -12.24 14.13 -2.58
C ILE A 188 -11.21 13.04 -2.82
N ALA A 189 -11.33 11.90 -2.14
CA ALA A 189 -10.41 10.78 -2.30
C ALA A 189 -10.40 10.28 -3.75
N ALA A 190 -11.56 10.14 -4.39
CA ALA A 190 -11.66 9.75 -5.80
C ALA A 190 -11.03 10.78 -6.74
N TRP A 191 -11.33 12.07 -6.59
CA TRP A 191 -10.71 13.13 -7.41
C TRP A 191 -9.20 13.20 -7.21
N SER A 192 -8.75 13.12 -5.97
CA SER A 192 -7.33 13.02 -5.64
C SER A 192 -6.69 11.80 -6.28
N ALA A 193 -7.37 10.64 -6.27
CA ALA A 193 -6.90 9.42 -6.91
C ALA A 193 -6.68 9.62 -8.42
N VAL A 194 -7.63 10.28 -9.09
CA VAL A 194 -7.53 10.60 -10.53
C VAL A 194 -6.36 11.55 -10.79
N ILE A 195 -6.25 12.65 -10.03
CA ILE A 195 -5.20 13.66 -10.21
C ILE A 195 -3.81 13.04 -10.00
N PHE A 196 -3.59 12.34 -8.88
CA PHE A 196 -2.31 11.69 -8.61
C PHE A 196 -2.03 10.54 -9.57
N GLY A 197 -3.06 9.80 -10.00
CA GLY A 197 -2.95 8.79 -11.04
C GLY A 197 -2.40 9.36 -12.35
N ILE A 198 -2.95 10.48 -12.82
CA ILE A 198 -2.46 11.19 -14.02
C ILE A 198 -1.02 11.67 -13.82
N VAL A 199 -0.72 12.35 -12.72
CA VAL A 199 0.64 12.84 -12.43
C VAL A 199 1.65 11.70 -12.41
N CYS A 200 1.33 10.61 -11.73
CA CYS A 200 2.22 9.44 -11.63
C CYS A 200 2.37 8.74 -12.99
N LEU A 201 1.31 8.65 -13.80
CA LEU A 201 1.38 8.10 -15.14
C LEU A 201 2.31 8.93 -16.03
N LEU A 202 2.15 10.26 -16.03
CA LEU A 202 3.00 11.17 -16.81
C LEU A 202 4.46 11.07 -16.37
N LEU A 203 4.74 11.01 -15.07
CA LEU A 203 6.10 10.82 -14.55
C LEU A 203 6.70 9.47 -14.96
N ASN A 204 5.92 8.39 -14.97
CA ASN A 204 6.38 7.08 -15.43
C ASN A 204 6.66 7.07 -16.94
N VAL A 205 5.77 7.62 -17.76
CA VAL A 205 5.97 7.74 -19.20
C VAL A 205 7.23 8.56 -19.49
N ALA A 206 7.41 9.71 -18.82
CA ALA A 206 8.60 10.53 -18.93
C ALA A 206 9.87 9.76 -18.52
N THR A 207 9.81 8.99 -17.43
CA THR A 207 10.92 8.17 -16.94
C THR A 207 11.31 7.07 -17.94
N LEU A 208 10.32 6.37 -18.53
CA LEU A 208 10.54 5.34 -19.55
C LEU A 208 11.10 5.91 -20.84
N PHE A 209 10.56 7.05 -21.29
CA PHE A 209 11.07 7.76 -22.46
C PHE A 209 12.52 8.22 -22.25
N ALA A 210 12.82 8.84 -21.10
CA ALA A 210 14.17 9.23 -20.72
C ALA A 210 15.14 8.04 -20.68
N TYR A 211 14.67 6.89 -20.20
CA TYR A 211 15.45 5.66 -20.17
C TYR A 211 15.77 5.16 -21.59
N LYS A 212 14.78 5.16 -22.49
CA LYS A 212 14.96 4.76 -23.90
C LYS A 212 15.93 5.69 -24.64
N MET A 213 15.84 7.00 -24.43
CA MET A 213 16.76 7.97 -25.05
C MET A 213 18.21 7.73 -24.63
N ARG A 214 18.47 7.45 -23.34
CA ARG A 214 19.83 7.17 -22.84
C ARG A 214 20.38 5.81 -23.26
N ALA A 215 19.51 4.81 -23.48
CA ALA A 215 19.95 3.52 -23.99
C ALA A 215 20.58 3.64 -25.38
N HIS A 216 20.10 4.58 -26.21
CA HIS A 216 20.70 4.88 -27.51
C HIS A 216 22.04 5.63 -27.40
N SER A 217 22.33 6.32 -26.30
CA SER A 217 23.57 7.08 -26.13
C SER A 217 24.77 6.24 -25.62
N GLN A 218 24.77 4.93 -25.87
CA GLN A 218 25.85 3.95 -25.61
C GLN A 218 26.47 3.91 -24.19
N GLN A 219 25.87 4.54 -23.17
CA GLN A 219 26.34 4.37 -21.80
C GLN A 219 25.79 3.07 -21.21
N PRO A 220 26.64 2.16 -20.69
CA PRO A 220 26.18 0.94 -20.03
C PRO A 220 25.32 1.33 -18.82
N ILE A 221 24.02 1.04 -18.91
CA ILE A 221 23.09 1.35 -17.83
C ILE A 221 23.34 0.37 -16.69
N ASP A 222 23.67 0.91 -15.51
CA ASP A 222 23.83 0.15 -14.28
C ASP A 222 22.57 -0.69 -13.99
N LYS A 223 22.75 -2.03 -13.91
CA LYS A 223 21.69 -3.00 -13.63
C LYS A 223 20.89 -2.63 -12.37
N ASN A 224 21.53 -2.04 -11.36
CA ASN A 224 20.85 -1.62 -10.14
C ASN A 224 19.89 -0.46 -10.37
N LYS A 225 20.24 0.51 -11.25
CA LYS A 225 19.35 1.63 -11.59
C LYS A 225 18.08 1.12 -12.28
N ARG A 226 18.23 0.17 -13.21
CA ARG A 226 17.08 -0.47 -13.90
C ARG A 226 16.14 -1.15 -12.90
N LYS A 227 16.67 -1.93 -11.97
CA LYS A 227 15.86 -2.61 -10.94
C LYS A 227 15.08 -1.61 -10.08
N ILE A 228 15.71 -0.52 -9.67
CA ILE A 228 15.04 0.51 -8.86
C ILE A 228 13.96 1.26 -9.68
N THR A 229 14.16 1.48 -10.98
CA THR A 229 13.10 2.03 -11.84
C THR A 229 11.92 1.07 -11.95
N ILE A 230 12.17 -0.23 -12.13
CA ILE A 230 11.10 -1.25 -12.15
C ILE A 230 10.33 -1.25 -10.82
N TYR A 231 11.05 -1.18 -9.68
CA TYR A 231 10.43 -1.03 -8.36
C TYR A 231 9.45 0.16 -8.32
N THR A 232 9.87 1.35 -8.75
CA THR A 232 9.00 2.53 -8.70
C THR A 232 7.80 2.46 -9.65
N VAL A 233 7.97 1.87 -10.83
CA VAL A 233 6.85 1.64 -11.78
C VAL A 233 5.83 0.67 -11.19
N ALA A 234 6.31 -0.40 -10.55
CA ALA A 234 5.42 -1.37 -9.93
C ALA A 234 4.75 -0.83 -8.65
N THR A 235 5.43 -0.01 -7.84
CA THR A 235 4.80 0.71 -6.72
C THR A 235 3.68 1.63 -7.23
N PHE A 236 3.89 2.32 -8.36
CA PHE A 236 2.83 3.06 -9.03
C PHE A 236 1.65 2.17 -9.43
N PHE A 237 1.92 0.97 -9.98
CA PHE A 237 0.84 0.05 -10.35
C PHE A 237 -0.03 -0.35 -9.15
N GLY A 238 0.57 -0.58 -7.98
CA GLY A 238 -0.19 -0.79 -6.75
C GLY A 238 -1.11 0.39 -6.41
N GLN A 239 -0.60 1.63 -6.49
CA GLN A 239 -1.40 2.84 -6.27
C GLN A 239 -2.46 3.07 -7.35
N LEU A 240 -2.20 2.67 -8.60
CA LEU A 240 -3.18 2.72 -9.69
C LEU A 240 -4.35 1.77 -9.42
N ILE A 241 -4.09 0.55 -8.94
CA ILE A 241 -5.16 -0.39 -8.52
C ILE A 241 -5.99 0.26 -7.42
N MET A 242 -5.35 0.84 -6.39
CA MET A 242 -6.05 1.51 -5.30
C MET A 242 -6.86 2.73 -5.78
N ALA A 243 -6.33 3.49 -6.75
CA ALA A 243 -7.04 4.62 -7.33
C ALA A 243 -8.29 4.19 -8.11
N ILE A 244 -8.16 3.16 -8.96
CA ILE A 244 -9.30 2.56 -9.67
C ILE A 244 -10.35 2.08 -8.65
N PHE A 245 -9.90 1.39 -7.60
CA PHE A 245 -10.77 0.94 -6.52
C PHE A 245 -11.55 2.09 -5.88
N MET A 246 -10.88 3.19 -5.52
CA MET A 246 -11.54 4.36 -4.90
C MET A 246 -12.55 5.03 -5.85
N ILE A 247 -12.27 5.05 -7.16
CA ILE A 247 -13.25 5.53 -8.15
C ILE A 247 -14.49 4.64 -8.15
N PHE A 248 -14.34 3.31 -8.14
CA PHE A 248 -15.48 2.40 -8.05
C PHE A 248 -16.26 2.56 -6.75
N VAL A 249 -15.57 2.72 -5.61
CA VAL A 249 -16.23 3.03 -4.32
C VAL A 249 -17.04 4.31 -4.44
N TYR A 250 -16.47 5.38 -4.99
CA TYR A 250 -17.19 6.64 -5.18
C TYR A 250 -18.43 6.49 -6.09
N LEU A 251 -18.27 5.84 -7.25
CA LEU A 251 -19.38 5.65 -8.19
C LEU A 251 -20.54 4.86 -7.58
N THR A 252 -20.23 3.85 -6.76
CA THR A 252 -21.23 2.97 -6.12
C THR A 252 -21.78 3.55 -4.81
N ALA A 253 -21.02 4.37 -4.09
CA ALA A 253 -21.47 5.03 -2.86
C ALA A 253 -22.29 6.30 -3.11
N THR A 254 -22.17 6.90 -4.31
CA THR A 254 -22.84 8.16 -4.64
C THR A 254 -24.33 7.94 -4.92
N ASN A 255 -25.16 8.55 -4.08
CA ASN A 255 -26.61 8.55 -4.18
C ASN A 255 -27.13 9.99 -4.20
N PHE A 256 -28.24 10.21 -4.89
CA PHE A 256 -28.93 11.48 -5.01
C PHE A 256 -30.40 11.28 -4.66
N LEU A 257 -31.04 12.35 -4.17
CA LEU A 257 -32.48 12.40 -3.96
C LEU A 257 -33.10 13.23 -5.09
N ASP A 258 -34.26 12.82 -5.61
CA ASP A 258 -35.05 13.67 -6.52
C ASP A 258 -35.95 14.65 -5.73
N ASP A 259 -36.70 15.50 -6.46
CA ASP A 259 -37.64 16.46 -5.87
C ASP A 259 -38.77 15.79 -5.06
N GLN A 260 -38.98 14.48 -5.23
CA GLN A 260 -39.94 13.66 -4.50
C GLN A 260 -39.30 12.85 -3.36
N ASN A 261 -38.02 13.11 -3.07
CA ASN A 261 -37.24 12.42 -2.05
C ASN A 261 -37.01 10.93 -2.34
N ASN A 262 -37.12 10.50 -3.59
CA ASN A 262 -36.73 9.17 -4.03
C ASN A 262 -35.22 9.09 -4.20
N ARG A 263 -34.61 8.03 -3.66
CA ARG A 263 -33.17 7.78 -3.73
C ARG A 263 -32.80 7.11 -5.05
N TYR A 264 -31.86 7.72 -5.76
CA TYR A 264 -31.24 7.18 -6.98
C TYR A 264 -29.73 7.06 -6.80
N SER A 265 -29.14 5.99 -7.30
CA SER A 265 -27.67 5.92 -7.41
C SER A 265 -27.17 6.61 -8.68
N LEU A 266 -25.93 7.07 -8.67
CA LEU A 266 -25.30 7.64 -9.87
C LEU A 266 -25.30 6.64 -11.04
N LEU A 267 -25.02 5.37 -10.75
CA LEU A 267 -25.04 4.29 -11.72
C LEU A 267 -26.45 3.98 -12.22
N GLN A 268 -27.50 4.13 -11.40
CA GLN A 268 -28.88 4.01 -11.87
C GLN A 268 -29.19 5.05 -12.94
N LYS A 269 -28.78 6.31 -12.72
CA LYS A 269 -28.97 7.38 -13.68
C LYS A 269 -28.21 7.15 -14.99
N TRP A 270 -26.98 6.65 -14.93
CA TRP A 270 -26.12 6.52 -16.11
C TRP A 270 -26.29 5.20 -16.86
N PHE A 271 -26.61 4.13 -16.16
CA PHE A 271 -26.60 2.76 -16.71
C PHE A 271 -27.90 1.99 -16.46
N GLY A 272 -28.90 2.60 -15.82
CA GLY A 272 -30.19 1.96 -15.56
C GLY A 272 -30.14 0.81 -14.56
N ILE A 273 -29.08 0.69 -13.75
CA ILE A 273 -29.01 -0.33 -12.70
C ILE A 273 -29.96 0.00 -11.56
N THR A 274 -30.58 -1.01 -10.95
CA THR A 274 -31.46 -0.79 -9.79
C THR A 274 -30.65 -0.42 -8.53
N LEU A 275 -31.32 0.15 -7.52
CA LEU A 275 -30.68 0.49 -6.25
C LEU A 275 -30.11 -0.76 -5.55
N GLU A 276 -30.86 -1.86 -5.55
CA GLU A 276 -30.42 -3.15 -5.00
C GLU A 276 -29.15 -3.67 -5.71
N GLN A 277 -29.10 -3.59 -7.04
CA GLN A 277 -27.92 -3.93 -7.82
C GLN A 277 -26.72 -3.03 -7.49
N ASN A 278 -26.96 -1.74 -7.25
CA ASN A 278 -25.91 -0.81 -6.84
C ASN A 278 -25.36 -1.16 -5.45
N ASP A 279 -26.22 -1.52 -4.50
CA ASP A 279 -25.80 -1.94 -3.16
C ASP A 279 -24.97 -3.23 -3.20
N ILE A 280 -25.35 -4.19 -4.05
CA ILE A 280 -24.55 -5.39 -4.33
C ILE A 280 -23.17 -5.02 -4.87
N LEU A 281 -23.09 -4.10 -5.85
CA LEU A 281 -21.81 -3.65 -6.42
C LEU A 281 -20.94 -2.92 -5.39
N PHE A 282 -21.55 -2.02 -4.61
CA PHE A 282 -20.86 -1.31 -3.53
C PHE A 282 -20.26 -2.31 -2.55
N LEU A 283 -21.05 -3.26 -2.04
CA LEU A 283 -20.60 -4.22 -1.04
C LEU A 283 -19.56 -5.20 -1.60
N ALA A 284 -19.76 -5.69 -2.83
CA ALA A 284 -18.79 -6.53 -3.53
C ALA A 284 -17.43 -5.85 -3.66
N ASN A 285 -17.42 -4.58 -4.08
CA ASN A 285 -16.21 -3.78 -4.19
C ASN A 285 -15.62 -3.48 -2.81
N PHE A 286 -16.41 -2.96 -1.87
CA PHE A 286 -15.95 -2.60 -0.52
C PHE A 286 -15.31 -3.77 0.22
N ASN A 287 -15.84 -4.99 0.06
CA ASN A 287 -15.25 -6.20 0.65
C ASN A 287 -13.88 -6.57 0.05
N GLN A 288 -13.51 -6.06 -1.13
CA GLN A 288 -12.16 -6.25 -1.69
C GLN A 288 -11.12 -5.27 -1.11
N TYR A 289 -11.57 -4.22 -0.39
CA TYR A 289 -10.67 -3.20 0.16
C TYR A 289 -9.46 -3.77 0.92
N PRO A 290 -9.60 -4.77 1.83
CA PRO A 290 -8.48 -5.21 2.65
C PRO A 290 -7.27 -5.68 1.84
N TRP A 291 -7.47 -6.55 0.85
CA TRP A 291 -6.36 -7.08 0.07
C TRP A 291 -5.89 -6.09 -1.00
N VAL A 292 -6.78 -5.26 -1.56
CA VAL A 292 -6.40 -4.20 -2.51
C VAL A 292 -5.47 -3.20 -1.82
N ASN A 293 -5.85 -2.74 -0.63
CA ASN A 293 -5.03 -1.86 0.19
C ASN A 293 -3.69 -2.51 0.53
N ASP A 294 -3.69 -3.75 1.03
CA ASP A 294 -2.44 -4.44 1.41
C ASP A 294 -1.49 -4.63 0.23
N LEU A 295 -2.05 -4.98 -0.92
CA LEU A 295 -1.29 -5.15 -2.15
C LEU A 295 -0.57 -3.86 -2.54
N ALA A 296 -1.28 -2.74 -2.47
CA ALA A 296 -0.80 -1.42 -2.88
C ALA A 296 0.17 -0.76 -1.88
N THR A 297 -0.07 -0.96 -0.57
CA THR A 297 0.63 -0.24 0.50
C THR A 297 1.82 -1.03 1.07
N VAL A 298 1.73 -2.36 1.15
CA VAL A 298 2.71 -3.19 1.85
C VAL A 298 3.31 -4.27 0.94
N VAL A 299 2.51 -5.09 0.27
CA VAL A 299 2.99 -6.28 -0.45
C VAL A 299 3.91 -5.90 -1.61
N ILE A 300 3.41 -5.13 -2.58
CA ILE A 300 4.22 -4.75 -3.75
C ILE A 300 5.48 -3.98 -3.32
N PRO A 301 5.39 -2.95 -2.44
CA PRO A 301 6.58 -2.22 -2.00
C PRO A 301 7.63 -3.08 -1.29
N ALA A 302 7.24 -3.94 -0.34
CA ALA A 302 8.19 -4.73 0.45
C ALA A 302 8.95 -5.73 -0.42
N TRP A 303 8.23 -6.57 -1.17
CA TRP A 303 8.85 -7.63 -1.97
C TRP A 303 9.72 -7.08 -3.11
N LEU A 304 9.30 -5.98 -3.74
CA LEU A 304 10.06 -5.38 -4.82
C LEU A 304 11.24 -4.56 -4.34
N LEU A 305 11.20 -3.95 -3.16
CA LEU A 305 12.37 -3.27 -2.60
C LEU A 305 13.48 -4.29 -2.33
N LEU A 306 13.12 -5.42 -1.70
CA LEU A 306 14.01 -6.55 -1.47
C LEU A 306 14.62 -7.05 -2.78
N TRP A 307 13.81 -7.26 -3.82
CA TRP A 307 14.29 -7.70 -5.14
C TRP A 307 15.16 -6.64 -5.84
N ALA A 308 14.82 -5.36 -5.72
CA ALA A 308 15.50 -4.30 -6.43
C ALA A 308 16.85 -3.91 -5.81
N SER A 309 16.97 -3.97 -4.49
CA SER A 309 18.13 -3.48 -3.75
C SER A 309 19.08 -4.62 -3.34
N ASN A 310 20.18 -4.80 -4.08
CA ASN A 310 21.22 -5.78 -3.69
C ASN A 310 21.78 -5.47 -2.28
N LYS A 311 21.98 -4.19 -1.96
CA LYS A 311 22.46 -3.73 -0.65
C LYS A 311 21.51 -4.17 0.48
N MET A 312 20.19 -4.05 0.25
CA MET A 312 19.18 -4.50 1.22
C MET A 312 19.29 -6.00 1.47
N ARG A 313 19.34 -6.81 0.40
CA ARG A 313 19.47 -8.27 0.51
C ARG A 313 20.76 -8.70 1.20
N GLU A 314 21.88 -8.10 0.85
CA GLU A 314 23.17 -8.43 1.46
C GLU A 314 23.15 -8.21 2.98
N ILE A 315 22.55 -7.11 3.44
CA ILE A 315 22.44 -6.80 4.86
C ILE A 315 21.42 -7.71 5.55
N LEU A 316 20.25 -7.95 4.94
CA LEU A 316 19.24 -8.84 5.49
C LEU A 316 19.74 -10.27 5.61
N VAL A 317 20.39 -10.83 4.58
CA VAL A 317 20.97 -12.17 4.63
C VAL A 317 22.02 -12.27 5.73
N LYS A 318 22.85 -11.24 5.93
CA LYS A 318 23.81 -11.19 7.04
C LYS A 318 23.10 -11.18 8.40
N LYS A 319 22.04 -10.37 8.57
CA LYS A 319 21.25 -10.34 9.82
C LYS A 319 20.56 -11.68 10.09
N ILE A 320 19.95 -12.31 9.09
CA ILE A 320 19.27 -13.61 9.24
C ILE A 320 20.27 -14.71 9.60
N LYS A 321 21.42 -14.78 8.93
CA LYS A 321 22.48 -15.73 9.28
C LYS A 321 23.00 -15.52 10.70
N PHE A 322 23.09 -14.28 11.14
CA PHE A 322 23.49 -13.93 12.50
C PHE A 322 22.44 -14.40 13.53
N ILE A 323 21.15 -14.19 13.27
CA ILE A 323 20.06 -14.70 14.13
C ILE A 323 20.14 -16.23 14.24
N HIS A 324 20.30 -16.93 13.11
CA HIS A 324 20.42 -18.39 13.09
C HIS A 324 21.66 -18.90 13.83
N PHE A 325 22.76 -18.13 13.80
CA PHE A 325 23.96 -18.43 14.57
C PHE A 325 23.72 -18.30 16.08
N PHE A 326 23.01 -17.25 16.51
CA PHE A 326 22.68 -17.04 17.92
C PHE A 326 21.69 -18.09 18.46
N GLU A 327 20.68 -18.47 17.68
CA GLU A 327 19.75 -19.54 18.08
C GLU A 327 20.47 -20.87 18.30
N ARG A 328 21.43 -21.23 17.43
CA ARG A 328 22.23 -22.46 17.61
C ARG A 328 23.09 -22.45 18.87
N HIS A 329 23.59 -21.29 19.29
CA HIS A 329 24.39 -21.17 20.52
C HIS A 329 23.52 -21.04 21.78
N ALA A 330 22.33 -20.42 21.67
CA ALA A 330 21.40 -20.26 22.78
C ALA A 330 20.68 -21.56 23.15
N VAL A 331 20.46 -22.47 22.19
CA VAL A 331 19.81 -23.78 22.44
C VAL A 331 20.78 -24.80 23.05
N GLY A 332 22.05 -24.41 23.31
CA GLY A 332 23.01 -25.29 23.99
C GLY A 332 23.24 -26.61 23.26
N VAL A 333 22.97 -26.66 21.94
CA VAL A 333 23.27 -27.85 21.14
C VAL A 333 24.79 -27.96 21.10
N PRO A 334 25.40 -28.96 21.76
CA PRO A 334 26.83 -29.15 21.66
C PRO A 334 27.16 -29.35 20.20
N VAL A 335 28.14 -28.59 19.71
CA VAL A 335 28.73 -28.80 18.38
C VAL A 335 29.36 -30.19 18.41
N THR A 336 28.59 -31.22 18.07
CA THR A 336 29.13 -32.55 17.83
C THR A 336 30.04 -32.41 16.63
N ASN A 337 31.33 -32.62 16.88
CA ASN A 337 32.41 -32.57 15.92
C ASN A 337 32.00 -33.30 14.64
N VAL A 338 31.81 -32.54 13.56
CA VAL A 338 31.80 -33.12 12.22
C VAL A 338 33.19 -33.69 12.01
N VAL A 339 33.26 -35.02 12.04
CA VAL A 339 34.43 -35.81 11.72
C VAL A 339 34.98 -35.31 10.39
N SER A 340 36.16 -34.71 10.43
CA SER A 340 36.97 -34.41 9.26
C SER A 340 37.28 -35.73 8.56
N VAL A 341 36.61 -35.98 7.43
CA VAL A 341 36.99 -37.04 6.49
C VAL A 341 38.32 -36.62 5.88
N THR A 342 39.40 -37.16 6.43
CA THR A 342 40.73 -37.08 5.86
C THR A 342 40.71 -37.76 4.50
N VAL A 343 40.70 -36.98 3.42
CA VAL A 343 40.93 -37.48 2.07
C VAL A 343 42.37 -37.97 2.00
N ILE A 344 42.55 -39.29 2.00
CA ILE A 344 43.84 -39.94 1.80
C ILE A 344 44.31 -39.60 0.38
N ARG A 345 45.38 -38.80 0.32
CA ARG A 345 46.09 -38.41 -0.89
C ARG A 345 46.79 -39.67 -1.46
N GLN A 346 46.24 -40.26 -2.53
CA GLN A 346 46.96 -41.27 -3.30
C GLN A 346 48.20 -40.62 -3.94
N ARG A 347 49.37 -41.21 -3.68
CA ARG A 347 50.65 -40.82 -4.28
C ARG A 347 50.66 -41.20 -5.77
N PRO A 348 51.28 -40.40 -6.65
CA PRO A 348 51.54 -40.80 -8.02
C PRO A 348 52.64 -41.86 -8.05
N ILE A 349 52.38 -42.96 -8.76
CA ILE A 349 53.40 -43.92 -9.18
C ILE A 349 54.05 -43.34 -10.45
N ALA A 350 55.37 -43.17 -10.40
CA ALA A 350 56.21 -42.86 -11.54
C ALA A 350 57.07 -44.09 -11.89
N SER A 351 57.51 -44.16 -13.16
CA SER A 351 58.30 -45.20 -13.87
C SER A 351 57.48 -46.37 -14.42
N TYR A 352 57.56 -46.73 -15.71
CA TYR A 352 58.62 -46.56 -16.72
C TYR A 352 58.12 -46.02 -18.05
#